data_AF-A0A7Z9LXA3-F1
#
_entry.id   AF-A0A7Z9LXA3-F1
#
_cell.length_a   1.000
_cell.length_b   1.000
_cell.length_c   1.000
_cell.angle_alpha   90.00
_cell.angle_beta   90.00
_cell.angle_gamma   90.00
#
_symmetry.space_group_name_H-M   'P 1'
#
loop_
_entity.id
_entity.type
_entity.pdbx_description
1 polymer ?
#
loop_
_entity_poly.entity_id
_entity_poly.type
_entity_poly.pdbx_seq_one_letter_code
_entity_poly.pdbx_strand_id
1 'polypeptide(L)'
;MSDDELGNETVELQLDDSTGQEGQVDQESQQIVAYLDGELDSATNAEIEKRLADDAEFALRLQQLQRAWELLDDLPQAKSNIDFTRSTVELIAVSAEDDLQATKNLLTQKKIQSWLLRSGLISLAIFLGWFIGDWYFGRAQRQLLRDLPVIHQLDEYRLTEDLEFLKQLQDAGLFDEEPNIEE
;
A
#
# COMPACT_ATOMS: atom_id res chain seq x y z
N MET A 1 58.53 30.99 32.59
CA MET A 1 58.33 29.75 31.82
C MET A 1 59.08 28.68 32.59
N SER A 2 58.40 28.10 33.56
CA SER A 2 58.93 27.07 34.46
C SER A 2 57.88 25.98 34.40
N ASP A 3 58.18 24.95 33.61
CA ASP A 3 57.29 23.84 33.38
C ASP A 3 57.36 22.92 34.60
N ASP A 4 56.22 22.81 35.30
CA ASP A 4 55.96 21.86 36.37
C ASP A 4 55.96 20.44 35.79
N GLU A 5 57.01 19.66 36.09
CA GLU A 5 56.99 18.21 35.98
C GLU A 5 56.17 17.64 37.14
N LEU A 6 54.88 17.40 36.87
CA LEU A 6 54.02 16.62 37.77
C LEU A 6 54.44 15.16 37.70
N GLY A 7 55.03 14.70 38.81
CA GLY A 7 55.29 13.29 39.09
C GLY A 7 54.01 12.47 38.92
N ASN A 8 54.07 11.48 38.05
CA ASN A 8 53.03 10.50 37.83
C ASN A 8 53.00 9.53 39.03
N GLU A 9 52.30 9.92 40.08
CA GLU A 9 51.90 9.01 41.16
C GLU A 9 50.81 8.08 40.61
N THR A 10 51.23 6.90 40.16
CA THR A 10 50.32 5.78 39.89
C THR A 10 49.62 5.42 41.20
N VAL A 11 48.44 5.99 41.40
CA VAL A 11 47.47 5.55 42.40
C VAL A 11 47.02 4.14 41.98
N GLU A 12 47.60 3.15 42.65
CA GLU A 12 47.16 1.75 42.57
C GLU A 12 45.75 1.67 43.16
N LEU A 13 44.74 1.79 42.29
CA LEU A 13 43.35 1.55 42.64
C LEU A 13 43.24 0.08 43.08
N GLN A 14 43.20 -0.15 44.39
CA GLN A 14 42.71 -1.39 44.98
C GLN A 14 41.32 -1.65 44.43
N LEU A 15 41.23 -2.59 43.49
CA LEU A 15 39.99 -3.15 43.00
C LEU A 15 39.36 -3.90 44.19
N ASP A 16 38.33 -3.26 44.74
CA ASP A 16 37.47 -3.74 45.81
C ASP A 16 36.96 -5.16 45.51
N ASP A 17 37.06 -6.06 46.49
CA ASP A 17 36.68 -7.47 46.47
C ASP A 17 35.15 -7.69 46.36
N SER A 18 34.40 -6.63 46.06
CA SER A 18 32.93 -6.61 46.03
C SER A 18 32.33 -7.39 44.87
N THR A 19 33.05 -7.63 43.77
CA THR A 19 32.55 -8.42 42.64
C THR A 19 32.35 -9.91 42.98
N GLY A 20 33.09 -10.44 43.95
CA GLY A 20 32.93 -11.84 44.40
C GLY A 20 31.67 -12.04 45.27
N GLN A 21 31.32 -11.03 46.07
CA GLN A 21 30.14 -11.06 46.93
C GLN A 21 28.82 -10.97 46.15
N GLU A 22 28.77 -10.15 45.09
CA GLU A 22 27.55 -10.03 44.26
C GLU A 22 27.17 -11.35 43.57
N GLY A 23 28.16 -12.07 43.02
CA GLY A 23 27.92 -13.37 42.38
C GLY A 23 27.46 -14.45 43.37
N GLN A 24 27.97 -14.42 44.59
CA GLN A 24 27.56 -15.36 45.64
C GLN A 24 26.12 -15.09 46.11
N VAL A 25 25.75 -13.82 46.31
CA VAL A 25 24.39 -13.44 46.73
C VAL A 25 23.35 -13.80 45.66
N ASP A 26 23.68 -13.65 44.38
CA ASP A 26 22.80 -14.06 43.27
C ASP A 26 22.58 -15.57 43.23
N GLN A 27 23.66 -16.36 43.38
CA GLN A 27 23.57 -17.82 43.45
C GLN A 27 22.74 -18.30 44.64
N GLU A 28 22.90 -17.69 45.81
CA GLU A 28 22.10 -18.00 46.99
C GLU A 28 20.62 -17.69 46.78
N SER A 29 20.33 -16.56 46.14
CA SER A 29 18.95 -16.15 45.84
C SER A 29 18.29 -17.14 44.87
N GLN A 30 19.02 -17.58 43.85
CA GLN A 30 18.55 -18.60 42.90
C GLN A 30 18.26 -19.93 43.60
N GLN A 31 19.11 -20.37 44.54
CA GLN A 31 18.89 -21.59 45.32
C GLN A 31 17.63 -21.51 46.20
N ILE A 32 17.40 -20.37 46.85
CA ILE A 32 16.20 -20.14 47.68
C ILE A 32 14.93 -20.19 46.84
N VAL A 33 14.93 -19.54 45.67
CA VAL A 33 13.78 -19.56 44.75
C VAL A 33 13.52 -20.96 44.23
N ALA A 34 14.55 -21.66 43.76
CA ALA A 34 14.42 -23.03 43.24
C ALA A 34 13.93 -24.01 44.31
N TYR A 35 14.32 -23.81 45.58
CA TYR A 35 13.79 -24.59 46.71
C TYR A 35 12.29 -24.36 46.92
N LEU A 36 11.83 -23.11 46.88
CA LEU A 36 10.41 -22.76 47.05
C LEU A 36 9.53 -23.30 45.92
N ASP A 37 10.02 -23.24 44.67
CA ASP A 37 9.29 -23.75 43.50
C ASP A 37 9.38 -25.28 43.35
N GLY A 38 10.24 -25.93 44.14
CA GLY A 38 10.43 -27.39 44.13
C GLY A 38 11.24 -27.91 42.94
N GLU A 39 12.04 -27.06 42.30
CA GLU A 39 12.85 -27.41 41.11
C GLU A 39 14.18 -28.09 41.46
N LEU A 40 14.55 -28.18 42.75
CA LEU A 40 15.79 -28.81 43.20
C LEU A 40 15.72 -30.34 43.19
N ASP A 41 16.84 -30.98 42.84
CA ASP A 41 17.00 -32.43 43.01
C ASP A 41 17.10 -32.81 44.50
N SER A 42 16.89 -34.10 44.81
CA SER A 42 16.84 -34.59 46.19
C SER A 42 18.14 -34.40 46.98
N ALA A 43 19.29 -34.43 46.32
CA ALA A 43 20.58 -34.29 46.99
C ALA A 43 20.83 -32.81 47.35
N THR A 44 20.58 -31.91 46.40
CA THR A 44 20.66 -30.46 46.60
C THR A 44 19.63 -30.01 47.63
N ASN A 45 18.41 -30.58 47.63
CA ASN A 45 17.38 -30.28 48.61
C ASN A 45 17.83 -30.57 50.05
N ALA A 46 18.44 -31.74 50.29
CA ALA A 46 18.97 -32.10 51.61
C ALA A 46 20.12 -31.19 52.07
N GLU A 47 20.93 -30.68 51.14
CA GLU A 47 21.98 -29.71 51.44
C GLU A 47 21.38 -28.35 51.86
N ILE A 48 20.35 -27.88 51.15
CA ILE A 48 19.62 -26.66 51.49
C ILE A 48 18.94 -26.79 52.86
N GLU A 49 18.28 -27.91 53.16
CA GLU A 49 17.66 -28.15 54.47
C GLU A 49 18.67 -28.09 55.62
N LYS A 50 19.85 -28.70 55.42
CA LYS A 50 20.94 -28.61 56.40
C LYS A 50 21.41 -27.17 56.57
N ARG A 51 21.61 -26.46 55.46
CA ARG A 51 22.02 -25.05 55.46
C ARG A 51 20.99 -24.17 56.17
N LEU A 52 19.70 -24.42 55.98
CA LEU A 52 18.61 -23.70 56.63
C LEU A 52 18.62 -23.86 58.16
N ALA A 53 19.12 -24.99 58.67
CA ALA A 53 19.29 -25.23 60.09
C ALA A 53 20.55 -24.55 60.67
N ASP A 54 21.62 -24.46 59.88
CA ASP A 54 22.91 -23.94 60.30
C ASP A 54 23.06 -22.41 60.09
N ASP A 55 22.31 -21.82 59.14
CA ASP A 55 22.40 -20.42 58.71
C ASP A 55 21.08 -19.66 58.91
N ALA A 56 21.05 -18.83 59.96
CA ALA A 56 19.89 -18.02 60.32
C ALA A 56 19.60 -16.88 59.32
N GLU A 57 20.61 -16.35 58.63
CA GLU A 57 20.41 -15.30 57.63
C GLU A 57 19.74 -15.88 56.38
N PHE A 58 20.20 -17.04 55.94
CA PHE A 58 19.61 -17.78 54.83
C PHE A 58 18.15 -18.18 55.12
N ALA A 59 17.85 -18.63 56.34
CA ALA A 59 16.48 -18.93 56.78
C ALA A 59 15.57 -17.69 56.81
N LEU A 60 16.09 -16.53 57.25
CA LEU A 60 15.34 -15.28 57.25
C LEU A 60 14.98 -14.84 55.83
N ARG A 61 15.91 -14.95 54.88
CA ARG A 61 15.65 -14.61 53.46
C ARG A 61 14.56 -15.49 52.85
N LEU A 62 14.60 -16.81 53.10
CA LEU A 62 13.54 -17.74 52.68
C LEU A 62 12.17 -17.31 53.24
N GLN A 63 12.10 -16.99 54.53
CA GLN A 63 10.87 -16.55 55.18
C GLN A 63 10.32 -15.23 54.60
N GLN A 64 11.20 -14.27 54.29
CA GLN A 64 10.80 -13.01 53.66
C GLN A 64 10.17 -13.24 52.28
N LEU A 65 10.77 -14.11 51.47
CA LEU A 65 10.26 -14.44 50.15
C LEU A 65 8.92 -15.18 50.23
N GLN A 66 8.80 -16.15 51.14
CA GLN A 66 7.54 -16.86 51.39
C GLN A 66 6.42 -15.90 51.80
N ARG A 67 6.70 -14.94 52.69
CA ARG A 67 5.73 -13.90 53.08
C ARG A 67 5.35 -13.00 51.90
N ALA A 68 6.27 -12.68 51.00
CA ALA A 68 5.95 -11.90 49.81
C ALA A 68 4.97 -12.65 48.90
N TRP A 69 5.14 -13.97 48.75
CA TRP A 69 4.21 -14.84 48.02
C TRP A 69 2.83 -14.92 48.70
N GLU A 70 2.78 -15.06 50.03
CA GLU A 70 1.51 -15.04 50.78
C GLU A 70 0.73 -13.73 50.55
N LEU A 71 1.42 -12.59 50.48
CA LEU A 71 0.79 -11.30 50.19
C LEU A 71 0.26 -11.20 48.74
N LEU A 72 0.86 -11.92 47.79
CA LEU A 72 0.36 -12.00 46.42
C LEU A 72 -0.94 -12.80 46.34
N ASP A 73 -1.08 -13.85 47.15
CA ASP A 73 -2.31 -14.64 47.23
C ASP A 73 -3.49 -13.83 47.80
N ASP A 74 -3.20 -12.88 48.69
CA ASP A 74 -4.18 -11.95 49.26
C ASP A 74 -4.59 -10.83 48.27
N LEU A 75 -3.99 -10.76 47.08
CA LEU A 75 -4.35 -9.73 46.11
C LEU A 75 -5.82 -9.88 45.66
N PRO A 76 -6.58 -8.78 45.62
CA PRO A 76 -7.97 -8.81 45.20
C PRO A 76 -8.02 -9.26 43.73
N GLN A 77 -8.65 -10.40 43.49
CA GLN A 77 -8.95 -10.84 42.13
C GLN A 77 -9.91 -9.84 41.49
N ALA A 78 -9.44 -9.16 40.45
CA ALA A 78 -10.29 -8.32 39.63
C ALA A 78 -11.39 -9.21 39.03
N LYS A 79 -12.62 -9.09 39.54
CA LYS A 79 -13.79 -9.72 38.94
C LYS A 79 -13.92 -9.16 37.54
N SER A 80 -13.63 -9.97 36.52
CA SER A 80 -13.84 -9.60 35.14
C SER A 80 -15.32 -9.28 34.95
N ASN A 81 -15.64 -8.00 34.88
CA ASN A 81 -16.99 -7.58 34.58
C ASN A 81 -17.29 -8.03 33.14
N ILE A 82 -18.46 -8.62 32.91
CA ILE A 82 -18.95 -9.05 31.59
C ILE A 82 -18.87 -7.89 30.57
N ASP A 83 -18.92 -6.65 31.05
CA ASP A 83 -18.73 -5.44 30.25
C ASP A 83 -17.34 -5.31 29.62
N PHE A 84 -16.28 -5.81 30.28
CA PHE A 84 -14.91 -5.82 29.71
C PHE A 84 -14.83 -6.76 28.51
N THR A 85 -15.41 -7.96 28.60
CA THR A 85 -15.47 -8.92 27.48
C THR A 85 -16.29 -8.36 26.33
N ARG A 86 -17.41 -7.67 26.64
CA ARG A 86 -18.21 -6.98 25.62
C ARG A 86 -17.39 -5.91 24.91
N SER A 87 -16.66 -5.08 25.64
CA SER A 87 -15.82 -4.02 25.08
C SER A 87 -14.72 -4.56 24.17
N THR A 88 -14.12 -5.71 24.51
CA THR A 88 -13.10 -6.34 23.65
C THR A 88 -13.69 -6.91 22.37
N VAL A 89 -14.85 -7.58 22.46
CA VAL A 89 -15.55 -8.09 21.26
C VAL A 89 -16.01 -6.93 20.37
N GLU A 90 -16.49 -5.84 20.96
CA GLU A 90 -16.87 -4.63 20.25
C GLU A 90 -15.68 -3.98 19.56
N LEU A 91 -14.53 -3.85 20.23
CA LEU A 91 -13.29 -3.34 19.64
C LEU A 91 -12.83 -4.18 18.44
N ILE A 92 -12.88 -5.51 18.57
CA ILE A 92 -12.52 -6.43 17.48
C ILE A 92 -13.49 -6.27 16.31
N ALA A 93 -14.80 -6.18 16.57
CA ALA A 93 -15.80 -6.00 15.53
C ALA A 93 -15.61 -4.69 14.77
N VAL A 94 -15.31 -3.58 15.47
CA VAL A 94 -15.02 -2.27 14.85
C VAL A 94 -13.77 -2.34 13.98
N SER A 95 -12.68 -2.96 14.46
CA SER A 95 -11.46 -3.11 13.65
C SER A 95 -11.65 -3.94 12.38
N ALA A 96 -12.49 -4.97 12.44
CA ALA A 96 -12.78 -5.81 11.28
C ALA A 96 -13.62 -5.09 10.21
N GLU A 97 -14.55 -4.23 10.65
CA GLU A 97 -15.33 -3.37 9.75
C GLU A 97 -14.42 -2.36 9.02
N ASP A 98 -13.50 -1.72 9.74
CA ASP A 98 -12.56 -0.74 9.19
C ASP A 98 -11.60 -1.37 8.16
N ASP A 99 -11.07 -2.56 8.43
CA ASP A 99 -10.21 -3.30 7.48
C ASP A 99 -10.95 -3.70 6.20
N LEU A 100 -12.22 -4.10 6.32
CA LEU A 100 -13.07 -4.42 5.16
C LEU A 100 -13.40 -3.17 4.33
N GLN A 101 -13.58 -2.00 4.98
CA GLN A 101 -13.81 -0.75 4.26
C GLN A 101 -12.53 -0.25 3.57
N ALA A 102 -11.38 -0.32 4.24
CA ALA A 102 -10.10 0.05 3.67
C ALA A 102 -9.76 -0.79 2.41
N THR A 103 -9.96 -2.11 2.49
CA THR A 103 -9.73 -3.01 1.34
C THR A 103 -10.72 -2.77 0.21
N LYS A 104 -12.02 -2.56 0.49
CA LYS A 104 -13.03 -2.23 -0.54
C LYS A 104 -12.70 -0.92 -1.27
N ASN A 105 -12.24 0.10 -0.56
CA ASN A 105 -11.91 1.41 -1.15
C ASN A 105 -10.73 1.32 -2.11
N LEU A 106 -9.67 0.59 -1.75
CA LEU A 106 -8.50 0.39 -2.62
C LEU A 106 -8.82 -0.42 -3.88
N LEU A 107 -9.65 -1.46 -3.75
CA LEU A 107 -10.09 -2.27 -4.90
C LEU A 107 -10.99 -1.48 -5.85
N THR A 108 -11.86 -0.62 -5.31
CA THR A 108 -12.77 0.21 -6.10
C THR A 108 -12.00 1.29 -6.86
N GLN A 109 -11.01 1.93 -6.23
CA GLN A 109 -10.12 2.88 -6.92
C GLN A 109 -9.31 2.21 -8.05
N LYS A 110 -8.73 1.02 -7.81
CA LYS A 110 -8.01 0.28 -8.86
C LYS A 110 -8.91 -0.14 -10.03
N LYS A 111 -10.16 -0.52 -9.76
CA LYS A 111 -11.15 -0.83 -10.81
C LYS A 111 -11.51 0.39 -11.65
N ILE A 112 -11.78 1.54 -11.01
CA ILE A 112 -12.11 2.79 -11.71
C ILE A 112 -10.91 3.28 -12.53
N GLN A 113 -9.69 3.22 -11.99
CA GLN A 113 -8.48 3.58 -12.72
C GLN A 113 -8.24 2.69 -13.95
N SER A 114 -8.48 1.38 -13.84
CA SER A 114 -8.39 0.46 -14.98
C SER A 114 -9.48 0.71 -16.03
N TRP A 115 -10.70 1.03 -15.61
CA TRP A 115 -11.79 1.43 -16.51
C TRP A 115 -11.51 2.76 -17.21
N LEU A 116 -10.97 3.75 -16.50
CA LEU A 116 -10.55 5.03 -17.08
C LEU A 116 -9.43 4.82 -18.11
N LEU A 117 -8.43 4.00 -17.84
CA LEU A 117 -7.37 3.68 -18.81
C LEU A 117 -7.91 2.99 -20.06
N ARG A 118 -8.84 2.03 -19.91
CA ARG A 118 -9.48 1.35 -21.05
C ARG A 118 -10.35 2.30 -21.88
N SER A 119 -11.16 3.13 -21.22
CA SER A 119 -12.01 4.13 -21.90
C SER A 119 -11.18 5.25 -22.56
N GLY A 120 -10.06 5.63 -21.95
CA GLY A 120 -9.12 6.62 -22.51
C GLY A 120 -8.49 6.14 -23.81
N LEU A 121 -8.11 4.86 -23.91
CA LEU A 121 -7.59 4.26 -25.14
C LEU A 121 -8.60 4.29 -26.29
N ILE A 122 -9.86 3.95 -26.00
CA ILE A 122 -10.96 3.98 -26.99
C ILE A 122 -11.23 5.42 -27.43
N SER A 123 -11.30 6.35 -26.48
CA SER A 123 -11.54 7.77 -26.77
C SER A 123 -10.39 8.39 -27.58
N LEU A 124 -9.14 8.01 -27.28
CA LEU A 124 -7.97 8.46 -28.02
C LEU A 124 -7.97 7.97 -29.47
N ALA A 125 -8.40 6.72 -29.71
CA ALA A 125 -8.53 6.18 -31.06
C ALA A 125 -9.61 6.90 -31.88
N ILE A 126 -10.75 7.22 -31.27
CA ILE A 126 -11.82 8.01 -31.91
C ILE A 126 -11.32 9.42 -32.24
N PHE A 127 -10.62 10.07 -31.29
CA PHE A 127 -10.08 11.41 -31.48
C PHE A 127 -9.02 11.47 -32.58
N LEU A 128 -8.08 10.51 -32.61
CA LEU A 128 -7.09 10.39 -33.69
C LEU A 128 -7.75 10.13 -35.04
N GLY A 129 -8.74 9.23 -35.10
CA GLY A 129 -9.47 8.93 -36.32
C GLY A 129 -10.18 10.16 -36.89
N TRP A 130 -10.85 10.93 -36.03
CA TRP A 130 -11.51 12.17 -36.42
C TRP A 130 -10.50 13.22 -36.91
N PHE A 131 -9.39 13.41 -36.19
CA PHE A 131 -8.36 14.40 -36.52
C PHE A 131 -7.63 14.08 -37.85
N ILE A 132 -7.29 12.81 -38.07
CA ILE A 132 -6.65 12.34 -39.30
C ILE A 132 -7.63 12.39 -40.47
N GLY A 133 -8.89 12.00 -40.24
CA GLY A 133 -9.95 12.04 -41.24
C GLY A 133 -10.22 13.44 -41.74
N ASP A 134 -10.39 14.42 -40.84
CA ASP A 134 -10.63 15.81 -41.20
C ASP A 134 -9.46 16.41 -42.00
N TRP A 135 -8.22 16.11 -41.59
CA TRP A 135 -7.02 16.58 -42.30
C TRP A 135 -6.87 16.01 -43.72
N TYR A 136 -7.27 14.74 -43.94
CA TYR A 136 -7.11 14.06 -45.23
C TYR A 136 -8.33 14.22 -46.17
N PHE A 137 -9.55 14.09 -45.65
CA PHE A 137 -10.79 14.16 -46.45
C PHE A 137 -11.22 15.58 -46.82
N GLY A 138 -10.69 16.60 -46.15
CA GLY A 138 -10.98 18.00 -46.49
C GLY A 138 -10.64 18.38 -47.95
N ARG A 139 -9.80 17.62 -48.67
CA ARG A 139 -9.54 17.87 -50.11
C ARG A 139 -10.42 17.04 -51.04
N ALA A 140 -10.70 15.78 -50.70
CA ALA A 140 -11.49 14.87 -51.52
C ALA A 140 -12.99 15.26 -51.57
N GLN A 141 -13.54 15.73 -50.44
CA GLN A 141 -14.95 16.14 -50.37
C GLN A 141 -15.25 17.35 -51.28
N ARG A 142 -14.27 18.26 -51.44
CA ARG A 142 -14.37 19.42 -52.34
C ARG A 142 -14.26 19.06 -53.82
N GLN A 143 -13.90 17.82 -54.14
CA GLN A 143 -13.85 17.30 -55.50
C GLN A 143 -15.19 16.61 -55.84
N LEU A 144 -15.74 15.82 -54.90
CA LEU A 144 -17.08 15.23 -55.02
C LEU A 144 -18.20 16.27 -55.10
N LEU A 145 -18.07 17.38 -54.37
CA LEU A 145 -19.01 18.51 -54.47
C LEU A 145 -18.86 19.31 -55.77
N ARG A 146 -17.70 19.25 -56.43
CA ARG A 146 -17.43 19.91 -57.71
C ARG A 146 -17.92 19.08 -58.90
N ASP A 147 -17.96 17.76 -58.74
CA ASP A 147 -18.47 16.81 -59.73
C ASP A 147 -19.98 16.53 -59.54
N LEU A 148 -20.60 17.03 -58.46
CA LEU A 148 -22.03 16.97 -58.22
C LEU A 148 -22.92 17.52 -59.37
N PRO A 149 -22.55 18.64 -60.04
CA PRO A 149 -23.33 19.16 -61.18
C PRO A 149 -23.34 18.20 -62.37
N VAL A 150 -22.26 17.43 -62.57
CA VAL A 150 -22.13 16.48 -63.69
C VAL A 150 -22.99 15.24 -63.47
N ILE A 151 -23.18 14.83 -62.21
CA ILE A 151 -23.99 13.64 -61.85
C ILE A 151 -25.48 13.98 -61.84
N HIS A 152 -25.86 15.22 -61.47
CA HIS A 152 -27.27 15.64 -61.42
C HIS A 152 -27.90 15.84 -62.82
N GLN A 153 -27.09 15.96 -63.87
CA GLN A 153 -27.57 16.21 -65.23
C GLN A 153 -27.44 15.00 -66.16
N LEU A 154 -27.05 13.85 -65.61
CA LEU A 154 -26.79 12.63 -66.39
C LEU A 154 -28.07 12.08 -67.05
N ASP A 155 -29.24 12.30 -66.46
CA ASP A 155 -30.53 11.93 -67.07
C ASP A 155 -30.89 12.84 -68.26
N GLU A 156 -30.46 14.11 -68.26
CA GLU A 156 -30.71 15.05 -69.35
C GLU A 156 -29.77 14.79 -70.54
N TYR A 157 -28.52 14.38 -70.28
CA TYR A 157 -27.59 13.92 -71.31
C TYR A 157 -27.94 12.54 -71.90
N ARG A 158 -28.79 11.75 -71.23
CA ARG A 158 -29.19 10.42 -71.70
C ARG A 158 -30.40 10.43 -72.64
N LEU A 159 -31.03 11.60 -72.85
CA LEU A 159 -32.17 11.77 -73.75
C LEU A 159 -31.80 11.98 -75.23
N THR A 160 -30.49 11.99 -75.55
CA THR A 160 -30.02 11.92 -76.94
C THR A 160 -29.17 10.66 -77.07
N GLU A 161 -29.72 9.63 -77.73
CA GLU A 161 -29.18 8.26 -77.71
C GLU A 161 -27.88 8.05 -78.50
N ASP A 162 -27.25 9.08 -79.08
CA ASP A 162 -25.98 8.86 -79.78
C ASP A 162 -25.03 10.06 -79.76
N LEU A 163 -23.79 9.80 -79.34
CA LEU A 163 -22.69 10.77 -79.33
C LEU A 163 -22.22 11.04 -80.77
N GLU A 164 -22.47 10.11 -81.71
CA GLU A 164 -22.23 10.33 -83.15
C GLU A 164 -23.16 11.39 -83.75
N PHE A 165 -24.42 11.48 -83.28
CA PHE A 165 -25.40 12.45 -83.78
C PHE A 165 -24.99 13.89 -83.47
N LEU A 166 -24.53 14.15 -82.24
CA LEU A 166 -24.03 15.48 -81.85
C LEU A 166 -22.77 15.87 -82.63
N LYS A 167 -21.92 14.89 -82.96
CA LYS A 167 -20.71 15.10 -83.75
C LYS A 167 -21.04 15.42 -85.21
N GLN A 168 -22.03 14.74 -85.79
CA GLN A 168 -22.55 15.06 -87.12
C GLN A 168 -23.22 16.44 -87.18
N LEU A 169 -23.94 16.85 -86.14
CA LEU A 169 -24.56 18.17 -86.08
C LEU A 169 -23.51 19.30 -86.01
N GLN A 170 -22.40 19.06 -85.31
CA GLN A 170 -21.27 19.97 -85.24
C GLN A 170 -20.53 20.07 -86.58
N ASP A 171 -20.26 18.94 -87.23
CA ASP A 171 -19.68 18.92 -88.58
C ASP A 171 -20.62 19.58 -89.62
N ALA A 172 -21.93 19.59 -89.37
CA ALA A 172 -22.93 20.26 -90.19
C ALA A 172 -23.08 21.77 -89.89
N GLY A 173 -22.30 22.34 -88.95
CA GLY A 173 -22.25 23.79 -88.69
C GLY A 173 -23.51 24.38 -88.03
N LEU A 174 -24.42 23.55 -87.52
CA LEU A 174 -25.73 23.96 -86.99
C LEU A 174 -25.69 24.59 -85.59
N PHE A 175 -24.51 24.66 -84.97
CA PHE A 175 -24.31 25.35 -83.69
C PHE A 175 -23.80 26.80 -83.85
N ASP A 176 -23.48 27.22 -85.08
CA ASP A 176 -23.02 28.58 -85.39
C ASP A 176 -24.18 29.43 -85.97
N GLU A 177 -25.18 29.76 -85.15
CA GLU A 177 -26.14 30.81 -85.52
C GLU A 177 -26.70 31.51 -84.26
N GLU A 178 -25.98 32.52 -83.77
CA GLU A 178 -26.61 33.63 -83.05
C GLU A 178 -26.95 34.72 -84.08
N PRO A 179 -28.23 35.12 -84.24
CA PRO A 179 -28.54 36.35 -84.93
C PRO A 179 -28.08 37.51 -84.04
N ASN A 180 -27.04 38.23 -84.48
CA ASN A 180 -26.65 39.49 -83.90
C ASN A 180 -27.77 40.50 -84.13
N ILE A 181 -28.57 40.76 -83.09
CA ILE A 181 -29.62 41.79 -83.07
C ILE A 181 -28.99 43.06 -82.48
N GLU A 182 -28.44 43.95 -83.32
CA GLU A 182 -28.18 45.35 -82.94
C GLU A 182 -28.44 46.31 -84.11
N GLU A 183 -29.44 47.17 -83.89
CA GLU A 183 -29.87 48.46 -84.53
C GLU A 183 -30.03 48.62 -86.05
#